data_AF-A0A432U7B6-F1
#
_entry.id   AF-A0A432U7B6-F1
#
_cell.length_a   1.000
_cell.length_b   1.000
_cell.length_c   1.000
_cell.angle_alpha   90.00
_cell.angle_beta   90.00
_cell.angle_gamma   90.00
#
_symmetry.space_group_name_H-M   'P 1'
#
loop_
_entity.id
_entity.type
_entity.pdbx_description
1 polymer ?
#
loop_
_entity_poly.entity_id
_entity_poly.type
_entity_poly.pdbx_seq_one_letter_code
_entity_poly.pdbx_strand_id
1 'polypeptide(L)' 'DKEILSGFREFKPFIGQCKFRNCAHINEPKCAIKQAVEVGDIHTKRYQNYLNLIT' A
#
# COMPACT_ATOMS: atom_id res chain seq x y z
N ASP A 1 3.98 7.80 -7.24
CA ASP A 1 3.07 8.98 -7.34
C ASP A 1 1.86 8.90 -6.42
N LYS A 2 1.53 10.03 -5.78
CA LYS A 2 0.30 10.19 -4.97
C LYS A 2 -0.98 9.97 -5.80
N GLU A 3 -0.91 10.15 -7.11
CA GLU A 3 -2.03 9.92 -8.04
C GLU A 3 -2.41 8.45 -8.12
N ILE A 4 -1.43 7.55 -8.24
CA ILE A 4 -1.67 6.10 -8.28
C ILE A 4 -2.32 5.66 -6.97
N LEU A 5 -1.74 6.05 -5.82
CA LEU A 5 -2.28 5.74 -4.49
C LEU A 5 -3.73 6.20 -4.31
N SER A 6 -4.10 7.35 -4.87
CA SER A 6 -5.46 7.89 -4.80
C SER A 6 -6.49 7.05 -5.58
N GLY A 7 -6.04 6.30 -6.59
CA GLY A 7 -6.86 5.34 -7.34
C GLY A 7 -7.20 4.05 -6.56
N PHE A 8 -6.41 3.71 -5.53
CA PHE A 8 -6.64 2.54 -4.68
C PHE A 8 -7.38 2.92 -3.41
N ARG A 9 -8.72 2.93 -3.46
CA ARG A 9 -9.58 3.27 -2.32
C ARG A 9 -9.34 2.39 -1.09
N GLU A 10 -8.96 1.13 -1.32
CA GLU A 10 -8.63 0.15 -0.26
C GLU A 10 -7.43 0.59 0.57
N PHE A 11 -6.55 1.44 0.02
CA PHE A 11 -5.34 1.86 0.69
C PHE A 11 -5.61 3.04 1.63
N LYS A 12 -6.63 3.87 1.32
CA LYS A 12 -7.01 5.07 2.10
C LYS A 12 -7.05 4.85 3.62
N PRO A 13 -7.70 3.81 4.17
CA PRO A 13 -7.73 3.60 5.61
C PRO A 13 -6.34 3.35 6.21
N PHE A 14 -5.37 2.85 5.45
CA PHE A 14 -4.02 2.51 5.90
C PHE A 14 -2.97 3.59 5.57
N ILE A 15 -3.30 4.59 4.75
CA ILE A 15 -2.41 5.73 4.48
C ILE A 15 -2.16 6.50 5.77
N GLY A 16 -0.88 6.75 6.06
CA GLY A 16 -0.46 7.44 7.29
C GLY A 16 -0.33 6.53 8.52
N GLN A 17 -0.75 5.26 8.44
CA GLN A 17 -0.53 4.26 9.50
C GLN A 17 0.82 3.55 9.38
N CYS A 18 1.59 3.83 8.32
CA CYS A 18 2.93 3.27 8.17
C CYS A 18 3.88 3.84 9.22
N LYS A 19 4.84 3.01 9.67
CA LYS A 19 5.87 3.46 10.62
C LYS A 19 6.69 4.63 10.09
N PHE A 20 6.93 4.65 8.77
CA PHE A 20 7.73 5.68 8.11
C PHE A 20 6.81 6.66 7.38
N ARG A 21 7.11 7.96 7.51
CA ARG A 21 6.37 9.03 6.83
C ARG A 21 6.59 9.04 5.31
N ASN A 22 7.75 8.57 4.86
CA ASN A 22 8.10 8.48 3.43
C ASN A 22 7.93 7.04 2.90
N CYS A 23 6.89 6.35 3.36
CA CYS A 23 6.66 4.98 2.94
C CYS A 23 6.23 4.92 1.46
N ALA A 24 7.04 4.27 0.63
CA ALA A 24 6.74 3.95 -0.76
C ALA A 24 5.83 2.71 -0.89
N HIS A 25 5.61 1.99 0.21
CA HIS A 25 4.77 0.79 0.27
C HIS A 25 5.26 -0.37 -0.62
N ILE A 26 6.57 -0.46 -0.87
CA ILE A 26 7.18 -1.47 -1.77
C ILE A 26 7.86 -2.57 -0.94
N ASN A 27 8.96 -2.20 -0.28
CA ASN A 27 9.82 -3.14 0.45
C ASN A 27 10.12 -2.71 1.88
N GLU A 28 9.39 -1.72 2.39
CA GLU A 28 9.67 -1.21 3.72
C GLU A 28 9.17 -2.13 4.83
N PRO A 29 9.95 -2.27 5.91
CA PRO A 29 9.53 -2.98 7.10
C PRO A 29 8.43 -2.18 7.81
N LYS A 30 7.39 -2.86 8.31
CA LYS A 30 6.25 -2.26 9.05
C LYS A 30 5.44 -1.24 8.23
N CYS A 31 5.14 -1.60 6.97
CA CYS A 31 4.19 -0.90 6.13
C CYS A 31 2.76 -1.39 6.42
N ALA A 32 1.86 -0.48 6.77
CA ALA A 32 0.47 -0.80 7.07
C ALA A 32 -0.28 -1.42 5.87
N ILE A 33 0.07 -1.02 4.64
CA ILE A 33 -0.47 -1.62 3.41
C ILE A 33 -0.06 -3.09 3.30
N LYS A 34 1.22 -3.41 3.53
CA LYS A 34 1.68 -4.82 3.52
C LYS A 34 0.97 -5.63 4.59
N GLN A 35 0.85 -5.09 5.80
CA GLN A 35 0.14 -5.79 6.87
C GLN A 35 -1.32 -6.04 6.50
N ALA A 36 -2.01 -5.03 5.94
CA ALA A 36 -3.38 -5.16 5.46
C ALA A 36 -3.51 -6.22 4.34
N VAL A 37 -2.49 -6.38 3.49
CA VAL A 37 -2.43 -7.48 2.51
C VAL A 37 -2.25 -8.84 3.20
N GLU A 38 -1.38 -8.92 4.21
CA GLU A 38 -1.13 -10.16 4.96
C GLU A 38 -2.35 -10.63 5.75
N VAL A 39 -3.14 -9.71 6.33
CA VAL A 39 -4.38 -10.05 7.06
C VAL A 39 -5.60 -10.20 6.14
N GLY A 40 -5.50 -9.84 4.87
CA GLY A 40 -6.56 -9.99 3.86
C GLY A 40 -7.51 -8.79 3.73
N ASP A 41 -7.26 -7.68 4.42
CA ASP A 41 -7.99 -6.41 4.24
C ASP A 41 -7.77 -5.80 2.84
N ILE A 42 -6.58 -6.02 2.26
CA ILE A 42 -6.26 -5.63 0.89
C ILE A 42 -6.00 -6.90 0.09
N HIS A 43 -6.69 -7.05 -1.04
CA HIS A 43 -6.47 -8.19 -1.89
C HIS A 43 -5.05 -8.18 -2.48
N THR A 44 -4.30 -9.29 -2.38
CA THR A 44 -2.90 -9.38 -2.86
C THR A 44 -2.75 -8.96 -4.32
N LYS A 45 -3.73 -9.32 -5.16
CA LYS A 45 -3.79 -8.88 -6.57
C LYS A 45 -3.82 -7.36 -6.75
N ARG A 46 -4.49 -6.63 -5.86
CA ARG A 46 -4.57 -5.16 -5.89
C ARG A 46 -3.24 -4.54 -5.50
N TYR A 47 -2.57 -5.11 -4.49
CA TYR A 47 -1.21 -4.74 -4.12
C TYR A 47 -0.19 -5.02 -5.23
N GLN A 48 -0.24 -6.18 -5.88
CA GLN A 48 0.61 -6.46 -7.03
C GLN A 48 0.36 -5.50 -8.20
N ASN A 49 -0.90 -5.15 -8.47
CA ASN A 49 -1.23 -4.19 -9.51
C ASN A 49 -0.66 -2.79 -9.18
N TYR A 50 -0.71 -2.39 -7.90
CA TYR A 50 -0.03 -1.18 -7.44
C TYR A 50 1.48 -1.25 -7.70
N LEU A 51 2.14 -2.35 -7.35
CA LEU A 51 3.58 -2.54 -7.61
C LEU A 51 3.92 -2.42 -9.10
N ASN A 52 3.08 -2.97 -9.98
CA ASN A 52 3.28 -2.88 -11.43
C ASN A 52 3.09 -1.48 -12.00
N LEU A 53 2.29 -0.62 -11.36
CA LEU A 53 2.04 0.76 -11.81
C LEU A 53 3.11 1.74 -11.34
N ILE A 54 3.80 1.44 -10.24
CA ILE A 54 4.86 2.30 -9.70
C ILE A 54 6.27 1.91 -10.18
N THR A 55 6.40 0.70 -10.73
CA THR A 55 7.64 0.18 -11.34
C THR A 55 7.77 0.71 -12.76
#